data_AF-A0A395IWQ9-F1
#
_entry.id   AF-A0A395IWQ9-F1
#
_cell.length_a   1.000
_cell.length_b   1.000
_cell.length_c   1.000
_cell.angle_alpha   90.00
_cell.angle_beta   90.00
_cell.angle_gamma   90.00
#
_symmetry.space_group_name_H-M   'P 1'
#
loop_
_entity.id
_entity.type
_entity.pdbx_description
1 polymer ?
#
loop_
_entity_poly.entity_id
_entity_poly.type
_entity_poly.pdbx_seq_one_letter_code
_entity_poly.pdbx_strand_id
1 'polypeptide(L)'
;MAEQQQRLQALTEEYQKLQTDLQTSISSRQKLESQQQENKGVQKEFSALDSTSNIYKLVGPVLLKQDKTEAVMAVDGRLEFIDKEIKRVEQAIKEIQDKSDGLKMEIIQLQSATQAAQPQAAVA
;
A
#
# COMPACT_ATOMS: atom_id res chain seq x y z
N MET A 1 24.99 24.53 15.26
CA MET A 1 25.61 24.08 14.00
C MET A 1 25.70 22.56 13.92
N ALA A 2 26.54 21.87 14.70
CA ALA A 2 26.70 20.40 14.60
C ALA A 2 25.41 19.62 14.92
N GLU A 3 24.71 19.96 16.00
CA GLU A 3 23.43 19.31 16.37
C GLU A 3 22.32 19.54 15.32
N GLN A 4 22.24 20.74 14.73
CA GLN A 4 21.26 21.05 13.68
C GLN A 4 21.54 20.26 12.39
N GLN A 5 22.82 20.08 12.06
CA GLN A 5 23.22 19.28 10.90
C GLN A 5 22.94 17.79 11.12
N GLN A 6 23.20 17.26 12.32
CA GLN A 6 22.83 15.90 12.70
C GLN A 6 21.31 15.68 12.67
N ARG A 7 20.52 16.62 13.19
CA ARG A 7 19.05 16.54 13.14
C ARG A 7 18.53 16.56 11.70
N LEU A 8 19.07 17.43 10.85
CA LEU A 8 18.70 17.49 9.43
C LEU A 8 19.00 16.17 8.71
N GLN A 9 20.16 15.56 9.00
CA GLN A 9 20.53 14.27 8.45
C GLN A 9 19.56 13.16 8.89
N ALA A 10 19.26 13.08 10.18
CA ALA A 10 18.32 12.09 10.72
C ALA A 10 16.91 12.21 10.10
N LEU A 11 16.38 13.42 10.00
CA LEU A 11 15.07 13.67 9.38
C LEU A 11 15.07 13.30 7.88
N THR A 12 16.17 13.56 7.19
CA THR A 12 16.30 13.21 5.76
C THR A 12 16.34 11.70 5.56
N GLU A 13 17.06 10.97 6.41
CA GLU A 13 17.11 9.50 6.40
C GLU A 13 15.72 8.90 6.71
N GLU A 14 15.01 9.45 7.69
CA GLU A 14 13.64 9.03 8.02
C GLU A 14 12.67 9.28 6.86
N TYR A 15 12.74 10.46 6.23
CA TYR A 15 11.93 10.79 5.06
C TYR A 15 12.20 9.84 3.89
N GLN A 16 13.47 9.52 3.61
CA GLN A 16 13.83 8.55 2.56
C GLN A 16 13.27 7.14 2.84
N LYS A 17 13.29 6.73 4.11
CA LYS A 17 12.68 5.47 4.53
C LYS A 17 11.17 5.46 4.29
N LEU A 18 10.46 6.52 4.71
CA LEU A 18 9.02 6.65 4.47
C LEU A 18 8.67 6.62 2.97
N GLN A 19 9.51 7.20 2.10
CA GLN A 19 9.30 7.12 0.65
C GLN A 19 9.39 5.69 0.12
N THR A 20 10.31 4.89 0.65
CA THR A 20 10.45 3.47 0.28
C THR A 20 9.26 2.64 0.79
N ASP A 21 8.82 2.91 2.02
CA ASP A 21 7.65 2.26 2.62
C ASP A 21 6.35 2.62 1.87
N LEU A 22 6.23 3.88 1.42
CA LEU A 22 5.12 4.35 0.59
C LEU A 22 5.08 3.58 -0.74
N GLN A 23 6.21 3.49 -1.45
CA GLN A 23 6.29 2.79 -2.72
C GLN A 23 5.92 1.30 -2.58
N THR A 24 6.36 0.68 -1.48
CA THR A 24 6.03 -0.72 -1.15
C THR A 24 4.53 -0.88 -0.91
N SER A 25 3.93 0.04 -0.15
CA SER A 25 2.49 0.03 0.15
C SER A 25 1.64 0.25 -1.10
N ILE A 26 2.05 1.16 -1.99
CA ILE A 26 1.39 1.39 -3.28
C ILE A 26 1.43 0.13 -4.15
N SER A 27 2.60 -0.53 -4.24
CA SER A 27 2.73 -1.78 -5.01
C SER A 27 1.83 -2.89 -4.43
N SER A 28 1.76 -3.01 -3.10
CA SER A 28 0.85 -3.94 -2.44
C SER A 28 -0.62 -3.65 -2.79
N ARG A 29 -1.03 -2.38 -2.74
CA ARG A 29 -2.39 -1.96 -3.11
C ARG A 29 -2.72 -2.33 -4.56
N GLN A 30 -1.83 -2.07 -5.51
CA GLN A 30 -2.04 -2.41 -6.92
C GLN A 30 -2.21 -3.92 -7.13
N LYS A 31 -1.41 -4.73 -6.42
CA LYS A 31 -1.54 -6.19 -6.46
C LYS A 31 -2.89 -6.65 -5.90
N LEU A 32 -3.32 -6.10 -4.78
CA LEU A 32 -4.63 -6.42 -4.18
C LEU A 32 -5.79 -6.01 -5.10
N GLU A 33 -5.69 -4.86 -5.77
CA GLU A 33 -6.70 -4.42 -6.75
C GLU A 33 -6.82 -5.39 -7.93
N SER A 34 -5.70 -5.84 -8.50
CA SER A 34 -5.71 -6.85 -9.57
C SER A 34 -6.40 -8.14 -9.10
N GLN A 35 -6.04 -8.62 -7.91
CA GLN A 35 -6.66 -9.82 -7.33
C GLN A 35 -8.15 -9.62 -7.06
N GLN A 36 -8.56 -8.44 -6.59
CA GLN A 36 -9.96 -8.12 -6.36
C GLN A 36 -10.75 -8.18 -7.67
N GLN A 37 -10.21 -7.57 -8.74
CA GLN A 37 -10.86 -7.54 -10.05
C GLN A 37 -11.00 -8.94 -10.65
N GLU A 38 -9.97 -9.78 -10.55
CA GLU A 38 -10.02 -11.17 -10.97
C GLU A 38 -11.12 -11.95 -10.21
N ASN A 39 -11.18 -11.81 -8.88
CA ASN A 39 -12.18 -12.52 -8.07
C ASN A 39 -13.60 -12.00 -8.32
N LYS A 40 -13.79 -10.69 -8.56
CA LYS A 40 -15.07 -10.13 -9.01
C LYS A 40 -15.50 -10.70 -10.36
N GLY A 41 -14.54 -10.90 -11.27
CA GLY A 41 -14.76 -11.61 -12.52
C GLY A 41 -15.31 -13.02 -12.28
N VAL A 42 -14.64 -13.81 -11.45
CA VAL A 42 -15.08 -15.17 -11.10
C VAL A 42 -16.47 -15.18 -10.45
N GLN A 43 -16.73 -14.26 -9.50
CA GLN A 43 -18.03 -14.14 -8.85
C GLN A 43 -19.16 -13.86 -9.87
N LYS A 44 -18.88 -12.98 -10.84
CA LYS A 44 -19.82 -12.67 -11.92
C LYS A 44 -20.09 -13.89 -12.81
N GLU A 45 -19.05 -14.63 -13.18
CA GLU A 45 -19.20 -15.89 -13.93
C GLU A 45 -20.03 -16.90 -13.15
N PHE A 46 -19.77 -17.10 -11.86
CA PHE A 46 -20.56 -17.98 -10.99
C PHE A 46 -22.03 -17.58 -10.90
N SER A 47 -22.32 -16.29 -10.89
CA SER A 47 -23.69 -15.75 -10.88
C SER A 47 -24.43 -16.02 -12.20
N ALA A 48 -23.70 -16.16 -13.30
CA ALA A 48 -24.24 -16.47 -14.62
C ALA A 48 -24.41 -17.98 -14.89
N LEU A 49 -23.84 -18.85 -14.05
CA LEU A 49 -23.96 -20.30 -14.20
C LEU A 49 -25.37 -20.80 -13.88
N ASP A 50 -25.83 -21.79 -14.62
CA ASP A 50 -27.07 -22.53 -14.32
C ASP A 50 -26.96 -23.30 -12.99
N SER A 51 -28.11 -23.67 -12.42
CA SER A 51 -28.18 -24.45 -11.17
C SER A 51 -27.65 -25.88 -11.32
N THR A 52 -27.59 -26.40 -12.54
CA THR A 52 -27.11 -27.77 -12.84
C THR A 52 -25.65 -27.81 -13.30
N SER A 53 -24.96 -26.67 -13.35
CA SER A 53 -23.56 -26.61 -13.76
C SER A 53 -22.65 -27.32 -12.75
N ASN A 54 -21.72 -28.12 -13.24
CA ASN A 54 -20.71 -28.75 -12.41
C ASN A 54 -19.53 -27.79 -12.21
N ILE A 55 -19.11 -27.60 -10.96
CA ILE A 55 -17.92 -26.80 -10.61
C ILE A 55 -16.80 -27.74 -10.16
N TYR A 56 -15.59 -27.47 -10.63
CA TYR A 56 -14.40 -28.24 -10.28
C TYR A 56 -13.29 -27.30 -9.82
N LYS A 57 -12.60 -27.67 -8.74
CA LYS A 57 -11.44 -26.97 -8.19
C LYS A 57 -10.17 -27.76 -8.50
N LEU A 58 -9.14 -27.09 -9.03
CA LEU A 58 -7.82 -27.69 -9.23
C LEU A 58 -7.09 -27.81 -7.88
N VAL A 59 -6.70 -29.04 -7.52
CA VAL A 59 -5.92 -29.36 -6.32
C VAL A 59 -4.74 -30.24 -6.74
N GLY A 60 -3.54 -29.65 -6.82
CA GLY A 60 -2.38 -30.34 -7.38
C GLY A 60 -2.63 -30.74 -8.85
N PRO A 61 -2.42 -32.01 -9.24
CA PRO A 61 -2.66 -32.47 -10.60
C PRO A 61 -4.12 -32.91 -10.87
N VAL A 62 -5.05 -32.77 -9.91
CA VAL A 62 -6.43 -33.30 -10.04
C VAL A 62 -7.51 -32.21 -9.96
N LEU A 63 -8.64 -32.46 -10.65
CA LEU A 63 -9.85 -31.65 -10.55
C LEU A 63 -10.84 -32.31 -9.58
N LEU A 64 -11.13 -31.63 -8.48
CA LEU A 64 -12.10 -32.08 -7.48
C LEU A 64 -13.45 -31.40 -7.73
N LYS A 65 -14.53 -32.18 -7.86
CA LYS A 65 -15.88 -31.63 -7.95
C LYS A 65 -16.22 -30.90 -6.65
N GLN A 66 -16.69 -29.67 -6.74
CA GLN A 66 -17.06 -28.84 -5.60
C GLN A 66 -18.53 -28.43 -5.70
N ASP A 67 -19.20 -28.31 -4.55
CA ASP A 67 -20.55 -27.77 -4.50
C ASP A 67 -20.57 -26.30 -4.94
N LYS A 68 -21.62 -25.90 -5.67
CA LYS A 68 -21.74 -24.53 -6.19
C LYS A 68 -21.81 -23.50 -5.06
N THR A 69 -22.56 -23.79 -4.00
CA THR A 69 -22.71 -22.89 -2.86
C THR A 69 -21.38 -22.71 -2.15
N GLU A 70 -20.66 -23.81 -1.93
CA GLU A 70 -19.34 -23.77 -1.30
C GLU A 70 -18.32 -22.99 -2.14
N ALA A 71 -18.31 -23.20 -3.46
CA ALA A 71 -17.43 -22.47 -4.37
C ALA A 71 -17.72 -20.96 -4.37
N VAL A 72 -18.99 -20.57 -4.40
CA VAL A 72 -19.42 -19.15 -4.32
C VAL A 72 -18.99 -18.54 -2.99
N MET A 73 -19.29 -19.20 -1.86
CA MET A 73 -18.89 -18.73 -0.53
C MET A 73 -17.37 -18.54 -0.39
N ALA A 74 -16.57 -19.41 -1.02
CA ALA A 74 -15.11 -19.28 -1.02
C ALA A 74 -14.64 -18.03 -1.79
N VAL A 75 -15.27 -17.71 -2.93
CA VAL A 75 -14.97 -16.49 -3.71
C VAL A 75 -15.40 -15.25 -2.94
N ASP A 76 -16.60 -15.26 -2.36
CA ASP A 76 -17.12 -14.14 -1.58
C ASP A 76 -16.25 -13.85 -0.34
N GLY A 77 -15.89 -14.89 0.42
CA GLY A 77 -15.00 -14.75 1.57
C GLY A 77 -13.61 -14.23 1.18
N ARG A 78 -13.11 -14.61 -0.01
CA ARG A 78 -11.85 -14.07 -0.55
C ARG A 78 -11.98 -12.59 -0.93
N LEU A 79 -13.09 -12.19 -1.54
CA LEU A 79 -13.37 -10.78 -1.86
C LEU A 79 -13.45 -9.93 -0.59
N GLU A 80 -14.16 -10.39 0.44
CA GLU A 80 -14.23 -9.69 1.72
C GLU A 80 -12.86 -9.52 2.38
N PHE A 81 -12.02 -10.56 2.32
CA PHE A 81 -10.66 -10.48 2.82
C PHE A 81 -9.85 -9.43 2.06
N ILE A 82 -9.86 -9.48 0.73
CA ILE A 82 -9.14 -8.53 -0.12
C ILE A 82 -9.61 -7.09 0.13
N ASP A 83 -10.92 -6.87 0.28
CA ASP A 83 -11.50 -5.54 0.58
C ASP A 83 -10.98 -4.98 1.93
N LYS A 84 -10.88 -5.83 2.95
CA LYS A 84 -10.32 -5.45 4.26
C LYS A 84 -8.83 -5.13 4.15
N GLU A 85 -8.08 -5.91 3.39
CA GLU A 85 -6.64 -5.65 3.17
C GLU A 85 -6.41 -4.36 2.38
N ILE A 86 -7.21 -4.08 1.34
CA ILE A 86 -7.14 -2.82 0.59
C ILE A 86 -7.34 -1.64 1.54
N LYS A 87 -8.38 -1.66 2.38
CA LYS A 87 -8.64 -0.58 3.36
C LYS A 87 -7.47 -0.41 4.33
N ARG A 88 -6.86 -1.50 4.80
CA ARG A 88 -5.69 -1.43 5.69
C ARG A 88 -4.49 -0.79 4.99
N VAL A 89 -4.21 -1.17 3.76
CA VAL A 89 -3.09 -0.61 2.99
C VAL A 89 -3.34 0.85 2.64
N GLU A 90 -4.57 1.24 2.28
CA GLU A 90 -4.94 2.64 2.03
C GLU A 90 -4.76 3.50 3.28
N GLN A 91 -5.14 3.00 4.45
CA GLN A 91 -4.90 3.68 5.72
C GLN A 91 -3.39 3.84 6.00
N ALA A 92 -2.59 2.80 5.77
CA ALA A 92 -1.15 2.88 5.92
C ALA A 92 -0.50 3.88 4.95
N ILE A 93 -0.94 3.91 3.69
CA ILE A 93 -0.51 4.89 2.69
C ILE A 93 -0.78 6.31 3.19
N LYS A 94 -2.00 6.57 3.68
CA LYS A 94 -2.38 7.88 4.19
C LYS A 94 -1.51 8.30 5.38
N GLU A 95 -1.30 7.41 6.34
CA GLU A 95 -0.44 7.70 7.50
C GLU A 95 1.01 7.98 7.11
N ILE A 96 1.55 7.26 6.12
CA ILE A 96 2.90 7.51 5.61
C ILE A 96 2.97 8.87 4.90
N GLN A 97 1.95 9.23 4.12
CA GLN A 97 1.87 10.53 3.46
C GLN A 97 1.80 11.67 4.47
N ASP A 98 0.90 11.58 5.45
CA ASP A 98 0.75 12.60 6.51
C ASP A 98 2.07 12.80 7.29
N LYS A 99 2.77 11.70 7.63
CA LYS A 99 4.09 11.77 8.28
C LYS A 99 5.16 12.36 7.38
N SER A 100 5.17 11.98 6.10
CA SER A 100 6.14 12.47 5.12
C SER A 100 6.00 13.97 4.90
N ASP A 101 4.77 14.48 4.86
CA ASP A 101 4.50 15.91 4.73
C ASP A 101 4.97 16.68 5.96
N GLY A 102 4.74 16.15 7.16
CA GLY A 102 5.26 16.72 8.41
C GLY A 102 6.78 16.81 8.42
N LEU A 103 7.48 15.71 8.13
CA LEU A 103 8.95 15.68 8.05
C LEU A 103 9.48 16.63 6.98
N LYS A 104 8.84 16.69 5.82
CA LYS A 104 9.24 17.60 4.74
C LYS A 104 9.16 19.07 5.18
N MET A 105 8.11 19.46 5.89
CA MET A 105 8.00 20.82 6.45
C MET A 105 9.11 21.11 7.45
N GLU A 106 9.42 20.17 8.36
CA GLU A 106 10.48 20.34 9.35
C GLU A 106 11.87 20.45 8.70
N ILE A 107 12.15 19.63 7.69
CA ILE A 107 13.38 19.67 6.89
C ILE A 107 13.52 21.04 6.22
N ILE A 108 12.47 21.56 5.59
CA ILE A 108 12.49 22.88 4.93
C ILE A 108 12.78 23.99 5.95
N GLN A 109 12.09 23.97 7.11
CA GLN A 109 12.30 24.97 8.17
C GLN A 109 13.75 24.96 8.69
N LEU A 110 14.32 23.77 8.94
CA LEU A 110 15.70 23.63 9.37
C LEU A 110 16.70 24.11 8.31
N GLN A 111 16.46 23.79 7.03
CA GLN A 111 17.31 24.25 5.92
C GLN A 111 17.28 25.79 5.79
N SER A 112 16.09 26.40 5.84
CA SER A 112 15.94 27.86 5.79
C SER A 112 16.60 28.56 6.98
N ALA A 113 16.45 28.02 8.19
CA ALA A 113 17.09 28.57 9.39
C ALA A 113 18.64 28.50 9.30
N THR A 114 19.18 27.45 8.67
CA THR A 114 20.63 27.27 8.51
C THR A 114 21.22 28.22 7.46
N GLN A 115 20.47 28.52 6.39
CA GLN A 115 20.86 29.53 5.38
C GLN A 115 20.78 30.96 5.93
N ALA A 116 19.76 31.28 6.72
CA ALA A 116 19.63 32.60 7.34
C ALA A 116 20.69 32.88 8.43
N ALA A 117 21.26 31.82 9.02
CA ALA A 117 22.28 31.90 10.06
C ALA A 117 23.73 31.93 9.55
N GLN A 118 23.97 31.89 8.23
CA GLN A 118 25.28 32.22 7.66
C GLN A 118 25.39 33.74 7.49
N PRO A 119 26.20 34.46 8.29
CA PRO A 119 26.61 35.81 7.92
C PRO A 119 27.43 35.71 6.64
N GLN A 120 27.34 36.74 5.79
CA GLN A 120 28.27 37.00 4.70
C GLN A 120 29.71 37.02 5.24
N ALA A 121 30.37 35.85 5.32
CA ALA A 121 31.81 35.74 5.49
C ALA A 121 32.45 35.63 4.08
N ALA A 122 32.20 36.63 3.24
CA ALA A 122 32.85 36.80 1.94
C ALA A 122 32.63 38.23 1.41
N VAL A 123 33.00 39.24 2.19
CA VAL A 123 33.39 40.58 1.70
C VAL A 123 34.43 41.15 2.67
N ALA A 124 35.69 40.75 2.48
CA ALA A 124 36.88 41.47 2.90
C ALA A 124 38.05 41.02 2.03
#